data_AF-A0A087YC72-F1
#
_entry.id   AF-A0A087YC72-F1
#
_cell.length_a   1.000
_cell.length_b   1.000
_cell.length_c   1.000
_cell.angle_alpha   90.00
_cell.angle_beta   90.00
_cell.angle_gamma   90.00
#
_symmetry.space_group_name_H-M   'P 1'
#
loop_
_entity.id
_entity.type
_entity.pdbx_description
1 polymer ?
#
loop_
_entity_poly.entity_id
_entity_poly.type
_entity_poly.pdbx_seq_one_letter_code
_entity_poly.pdbx_strand_id
1 'polypeptide(L)'
;IFEYFYDIEVLTLVCVFTNKGAARNLAKGRKFSWTEHATIHGNQLPTGNIFSLHTPVAFMSRDQFLAILANVQMSDPEEGHQTEDPLHRVRPLMEMIGTRCRALCHPRQHLAVDERMVLTKARLSIKQYMKAKPTNYIVYTDNFYTSPVLFKHLRQQGFDTCGTYRQGRVGVPPPLNMPSPKSSIRWIRDGELLFVKWMDTREVSMCSTIHPVYAGDSVQCWQKSPDGKVQNVAVPRPTAVTEYNKYMGGVDTSDQIFGTHSIHRKTKRSSTTMFQHLVDIAVTNSFVIHKDQCVTMRRKQKTRQNFQEELAAHLLGIPFHDEPHKKPGEKLLPVPCSNEQAKSERASMGRRRCKLC
;
A
#
# COMPACT_ATOMS: atom_id res chain seq x y z
N ILE A 1 -4.21 -4.15 -20.00
CA ILE A 1 -4.68 -3.77 -18.64
C ILE A 1 -3.79 -2.68 -18.04
N PHE A 2 -2.47 -2.89 -17.94
CA PHE A 2 -1.57 -1.86 -17.37
C PHE A 2 -1.63 -0.51 -18.09
N GLU A 3 -1.77 -0.53 -19.41
CA GLU A 3 -1.97 0.65 -20.26
C GLU A 3 -3.21 1.48 -19.89
N TYR A 4 -4.19 0.94 -19.17
CA TYR A 4 -5.31 1.75 -18.67
C TYR A 4 -4.86 2.80 -17.65
N PHE A 5 -3.70 2.58 -17.00
CA PHE A 5 -3.10 3.52 -16.05
C PHE A 5 -1.90 4.27 -16.66
N TYR A 6 -1.10 3.60 -17.49
CA TYR A 6 0.07 4.17 -18.18
C TYR A 6 -0.14 4.10 -19.69
N ASP A 7 -1.05 4.93 -20.18
CA ASP A 7 -1.29 5.11 -21.61
C ASP A 7 -0.23 6.02 -22.24
N ILE A 8 -0.41 6.28 -23.54
CA ILE A 8 0.53 7.10 -24.31
C ILE A 8 0.71 8.50 -23.72
N GLU A 9 -0.34 9.13 -23.21
CA GLU A 9 -0.26 10.47 -22.62
C GLU A 9 0.62 10.47 -21.36
N VAL A 10 0.41 9.48 -20.47
CA VAL A 10 1.22 9.34 -19.25
C VAL A 10 2.68 9.09 -19.60
N LEU A 11 2.94 8.23 -20.58
CA LEU A 11 4.31 7.92 -21.03
C LEU A 11 4.97 9.14 -21.67
N THR A 12 4.26 9.87 -22.53
CA THR A 12 4.74 11.11 -23.14
C THR A 12 5.08 12.15 -22.09
N LEU A 13 4.22 12.36 -21.09
CA LEU A 13 4.49 13.27 -19.98
C LEU A 13 5.82 12.95 -19.27
N VAL A 14 6.02 11.68 -18.90
CA VAL A 14 7.23 11.23 -18.19
C VAL A 14 8.46 11.35 -19.09
N CYS A 15 8.37 10.96 -20.37
CA CYS A 15 9.47 11.04 -21.33
C CYS A 15 9.91 12.50 -21.56
N VAL A 16 8.98 13.39 -21.87
CA VAL A 16 9.25 14.81 -22.17
C VAL A 16 9.96 15.49 -20.99
N PHE A 17 9.42 15.36 -19.79
CA PHE A 17 10.03 16.01 -18.62
C PHE A 17 11.33 15.35 -18.18
N THR A 18 11.47 14.03 -18.35
CA THR A 18 12.73 13.35 -18.07
C THR A 18 13.83 13.79 -19.02
N ASN A 19 13.54 13.94 -20.32
CA ASN A 19 14.48 14.48 -21.32
C ASN A 19 14.87 15.91 -20.99
N LYS A 20 13.91 16.79 -20.69
CA LYS A 20 14.17 18.18 -20.28
C LYS A 20 15.05 18.23 -19.02
N GLY A 21 14.75 17.36 -18.05
CA GLY A 21 15.53 17.20 -16.83
C GLY A 21 16.98 16.75 -17.06
N ALA A 22 17.18 15.79 -17.97
CA ALA A 22 18.50 15.30 -18.35
C ALA A 22 19.30 16.37 -19.10
N ALA A 23 18.70 17.06 -20.07
CA ALA A 23 19.32 18.17 -20.80
C ALA A 23 19.82 19.25 -19.83
N ARG A 24 18.99 19.64 -18.86
CA ARG A 24 19.39 20.59 -17.81
C ARG A 24 20.56 20.09 -16.96
N ASN A 25 20.57 18.81 -16.61
CA ASN A 25 21.65 18.23 -15.80
C ASN A 25 22.97 18.13 -16.57
N LEU A 26 22.92 17.84 -17.87
CA LEU A 26 24.07 17.90 -18.78
C LEU A 26 24.59 19.33 -18.91
N ALA A 27 23.71 20.31 -19.10
CA ALA A 27 24.07 21.74 -19.15
C ALA A 27 24.74 22.23 -17.84
N LYS A 28 24.38 21.63 -16.69
CA LYS A 28 25.04 21.87 -15.38
C LYS A 28 26.37 21.13 -15.20
N GLY A 29 26.88 20.46 -16.23
CA GLY A 29 28.18 19.79 -16.22
C GLY A 29 28.19 18.38 -15.61
N ARG A 30 27.02 17.75 -15.38
CA ARG A 30 27.00 16.34 -14.95
C ARG A 30 27.43 15.44 -16.11
N LYS A 31 28.30 14.46 -15.82
CA LYS A 31 28.83 13.52 -16.82
C LYS A 31 28.02 12.22 -16.80
N PHE A 32 27.21 12.01 -17.83
CA PHE A 32 26.52 10.75 -18.11
C PHE A 32 26.16 10.68 -19.61
N SER A 33 26.01 9.47 -20.15
CA SER A 33 25.51 9.27 -21.51
C SER A 33 23.99 9.42 -21.51
N TRP A 34 23.43 10.15 -22.49
CA TRP A 34 21.99 10.35 -22.62
C TRP A 34 21.56 10.18 -24.08
N THR A 35 20.50 9.42 -24.28
CA THR A 35 19.78 9.33 -25.55
C THR A 35 18.38 9.86 -25.28
N GLU A 36 17.88 10.73 -26.16
CA GLU A 36 16.53 11.27 -26.01
C GLU A 36 15.51 10.13 -26.10
N HIS A 37 14.65 10.02 -25.09
CA HIS A 37 13.64 8.98 -25.04
C HIS A 37 12.34 9.49 -25.67
N ALA A 38 12.01 9.02 -26.87
CA ALA A 38 10.71 9.22 -27.48
C ALA A 38 9.70 8.18 -26.98
N THR A 39 8.40 8.51 -26.99
CA THR A 39 7.34 7.52 -26.78
C THR A 39 7.39 6.55 -27.95
N ILE A 40 7.82 5.31 -27.70
CA ILE A 40 7.96 4.29 -28.74
C ILE A 40 6.54 3.93 -29.21
N HIS A 41 6.16 4.39 -30.39
CA HIS A 41 5.01 3.84 -31.11
C HIS A 41 5.39 2.44 -31.60
N GLY A 42 5.00 1.42 -30.85
CA GLY A 42 5.01 0.05 -31.32
C GLY A 42 6.35 -0.68 -31.26
N ASN A 43 6.24 -1.93 -30.83
CA ASN A 43 7.20 -3.04 -30.88
C ASN A 43 8.27 -2.99 -32.00
N GLN A 44 9.36 -2.25 -31.78
CA GLN A 44 10.61 -2.51 -32.48
C GLN A 44 11.71 -2.77 -31.46
N LEU A 45 12.03 -4.05 -31.31
CA LEU A 45 13.16 -4.53 -30.54
C LEU A 45 14.39 -4.72 -31.43
N PRO A 46 15.60 -4.49 -30.90
CA PRO A 46 16.82 -5.04 -31.49
C PRO A 46 16.77 -6.56 -31.42
N THR A 47 17.01 -7.21 -32.56
CA THR A 47 17.21 -8.66 -32.67
C THR A 47 18.48 -9.06 -31.95
N GLY A 48 18.35 -9.61 -30.74
CA GLY A 48 19.45 -10.17 -29.94
C GLY A 48 19.02 -11.48 -29.27
N ASN A 49 19.90 -12.48 -29.35
CA ASN A 49 19.67 -13.90 -29.05
C ASN A 49 18.98 -14.22 -27.70
N ILE A 50 18.05 -15.18 -27.74
CA ILE A 50 16.98 -15.45 -26.75
C ILE A 50 17.37 -16.42 -25.60
N PHE A 51 18.60 -16.93 -25.53
CA PHE A 51 18.97 -17.91 -24.49
C PHE A 51 19.92 -17.35 -23.44
N SER A 52 19.40 -16.49 -22.55
CA SER A 52 19.81 -16.46 -21.14
C SER A 52 18.87 -15.58 -20.33
N LEU A 53 18.06 -16.21 -19.47
CA LEU A 53 17.30 -15.55 -18.42
C LEU A 53 18.29 -15.02 -17.37
N HIS A 54 18.95 -13.89 -17.65
CA HIS A 54 19.67 -13.12 -16.64
C HIS A 54 19.75 -11.63 -17.03
N THR A 55 19.00 -10.83 -16.27
CA THR A 55 19.25 -9.41 -15.94
C THR A 55 18.83 -8.30 -16.92
N PRO A 56 18.57 -7.08 -16.41
CA PRO A 56 18.28 -5.87 -17.21
C PRO A 56 19.33 -5.51 -18.28
N VAL A 57 20.51 -6.15 -18.24
CA VAL A 57 21.67 -5.85 -19.08
C VAL A 57 21.41 -6.16 -20.56
N ALA A 58 20.51 -7.10 -20.87
CA ALA A 58 20.10 -7.40 -22.24
C ALA A 58 19.30 -6.26 -22.90
N PHE A 59 18.66 -5.40 -22.11
CA PHE A 59 17.80 -4.30 -22.60
C PHE A 59 18.47 -2.94 -22.53
N MET A 60 19.19 -2.69 -21.44
CA MET A 60 19.93 -1.46 -21.26
C MET A 60 21.14 -1.67 -20.36
N SER A 61 22.19 -0.90 -20.60
CA SER A 61 23.34 -0.93 -19.70
C SER A 61 22.94 -0.45 -18.30
N ARG A 62 23.63 -0.97 -17.28
CA ARG A 62 23.45 -0.51 -15.89
C ARG A 62 23.54 1.01 -15.78
N ASP A 63 24.50 1.60 -16.48
CA ASP A 63 24.78 3.03 -16.39
C ASP A 63 23.69 3.86 -17.09
N GLN A 64 23.13 3.36 -18.20
CA GLN A 64 21.96 3.94 -18.83
C GLN A 64 20.73 3.86 -17.92
N PHE A 65 20.47 2.70 -17.29
CA PHE A 65 19.37 2.55 -16.33
C PHE A 65 19.50 3.54 -15.16
N LEU A 66 20.70 3.66 -14.58
CA LEU A 66 20.95 4.59 -13.48
C LEU A 66 20.84 6.06 -13.92
N ALA A 67 21.28 6.38 -15.14
CA ALA A 67 21.11 7.71 -15.72
C ALA A 67 19.63 8.07 -15.88
N ILE A 68 18.81 7.15 -16.42
CA ILE A 68 17.36 7.34 -16.53
C ILE A 68 16.76 7.55 -15.14
N LEU A 69 17.00 6.62 -14.21
CA LEU A 69 16.44 6.68 -12.85
C LEU A 69 16.84 7.95 -12.11
N ALA A 70 18.06 8.44 -12.30
CA ALA A 70 18.56 9.68 -11.70
C ALA A 70 17.90 10.93 -12.29
N ASN A 71 17.41 10.87 -13.54
CA ASN A 71 16.84 11.99 -14.28
C ASN A 71 15.31 11.99 -14.37
N VAL A 72 14.62 10.91 -13.96
CA VAL A 72 13.14 10.84 -13.97
C VAL A 72 12.49 12.10 -13.39
N GLN A 73 11.59 12.69 -14.17
CA GLN A 73 10.78 13.86 -13.81
C GLN A 73 9.33 13.68 -14.28
N MET A 74 8.39 14.28 -13.55
CA MET A 74 6.94 14.16 -13.77
C MET A 74 6.26 15.53 -13.91
N SER A 75 7.05 16.59 -13.92
CA SER A 75 6.62 17.98 -14.08
C SER A 75 7.74 18.74 -14.77
N ASP A 76 7.45 19.96 -15.20
CA ASP A 76 8.47 20.82 -15.77
C ASP A 76 9.56 21.14 -14.73
N PRO A 77 10.85 20.90 -15.03
CA PRO A 77 11.96 21.27 -14.16
C PRO A 77 12.07 22.77 -13.85
N GLU A 78 11.52 23.64 -14.70
CA GLU A 78 11.68 25.10 -14.62
C GLU A 78 10.52 25.79 -13.88
N GLU A 79 9.36 25.13 -13.73
CA GLU A 79 8.20 25.68 -13.02
C GLU A 79 8.34 25.69 -11.49
N GLY A 80 9.37 25.01 -10.95
CA GLY A 80 9.49 24.69 -9.52
C GLY A 80 9.75 25.86 -8.56
N HIS A 81 9.83 27.10 -9.05
CA HIS A 81 10.07 28.30 -8.22
C HIS A 81 8.80 29.12 -7.93
N GLN A 82 7.67 28.84 -8.58
CA GLN A 82 6.47 29.70 -8.51
C GLN A 82 5.24 29.04 -7.85
N THR A 83 5.32 27.76 -7.48
CA THR A 83 4.16 27.01 -6.98
C THR A 83 4.16 26.89 -5.46
N GLU A 84 3.08 27.34 -4.82
CA GLU A 84 2.83 27.11 -3.38
C GLU A 84 2.60 25.63 -3.04
N ASP A 85 2.42 24.77 -4.05
CA ASP A 85 2.18 23.33 -3.90
C ASP A 85 3.47 22.53 -3.61
N PRO A 86 3.62 21.93 -2.40
CA PRO A 86 4.77 21.09 -2.07
C PRO A 86 4.90 19.82 -2.95
N LEU A 87 3.84 19.42 -3.64
CA LEU A 87 3.80 18.26 -4.53
C LEU A 87 3.88 18.61 -6.03
N HIS A 88 4.15 19.86 -6.41
CA HIS A 88 4.18 20.28 -7.83
C HIS A 88 5.01 19.33 -8.73
N ARG A 89 6.10 18.75 -8.19
CA ARG A 89 7.00 17.84 -8.92
C ARG A 89 6.39 16.51 -9.34
N VAL A 90 5.28 16.13 -8.72
CA VAL A 90 4.60 14.84 -8.92
C VAL A 90 3.12 15.03 -9.26
N ARG A 91 2.58 16.24 -9.04
CA ARG A 91 1.17 16.59 -9.21
C ARG A 91 0.61 16.15 -10.56
N PRO A 92 1.24 16.44 -11.72
CA PRO A 92 0.66 16.11 -13.02
C PRO A 92 0.45 14.60 -13.16
N LEU A 93 1.49 13.79 -12.89
CA LEU A 93 1.39 12.33 -12.94
C LEU A 93 0.37 11.81 -11.91
N MET A 94 0.38 12.33 -10.68
CA MET A 94 -0.51 11.88 -9.61
C MET A 94 -1.99 12.10 -9.97
N GLU A 95 -2.33 13.22 -10.60
CA GLU A 95 -3.69 13.52 -11.05
C GLU A 95 -4.11 12.66 -12.25
N MET A 96 -3.20 12.43 -13.21
CA MET A 96 -3.44 11.55 -14.35
C MET A 96 -3.74 10.11 -13.90
N ILE A 97 -2.89 9.55 -13.02
CA ILE A 97 -3.09 8.22 -12.45
C ILE A 97 -4.34 8.19 -11.57
N GLY A 98 -4.55 9.20 -10.73
CA GLY A 98 -5.72 9.29 -9.86
C GLY A 98 -7.05 9.33 -10.64
N THR A 99 -7.08 10.02 -11.78
CA THR A 99 -8.25 10.08 -12.66
C THR A 99 -8.52 8.71 -13.30
N ARG A 100 -7.48 8.04 -13.81
CA ARG A 100 -7.59 6.69 -14.39
C ARG A 100 -8.06 5.67 -13.34
N CYS A 101 -7.51 5.72 -12.13
CA CYS A 101 -7.98 4.89 -11.00
C CYS A 101 -9.47 5.10 -10.70
N ARG A 102 -9.96 6.34 -10.66
CA ARG A 102 -11.38 6.63 -10.42
C ARG A 102 -12.30 6.17 -11.55
N ALA A 103 -11.82 6.22 -12.80
CA ALA A 103 -12.62 5.80 -13.95
C ALA A 103 -12.74 4.27 -14.06
N LEU A 104 -11.70 3.53 -13.66
CA LEU A 104 -11.62 2.08 -13.82
C LEU A 104 -12.11 1.32 -12.59
N CYS A 105 -11.85 1.84 -11.39
CA CYS A 105 -12.18 1.18 -10.14
C CYS A 105 -13.43 1.83 -9.53
N HIS A 106 -14.58 1.19 -9.75
CA HIS A 106 -15.81 1.56 -9.08
C HIS A 106 -15.85 0.93 -7.69
N PRO A 107 -15.91 1.73 -6.61
CA PRO A 107 -15.93 1.20 -5.25
C PRO A 107 -17.19 0.36 -5.01
N ARG A 108 -17.03 -0.76 -4.30
CA ARG A 108 -18.14 -1.52 -3.73
C ARG A 108 -18.68 -0.80 -2.49
N GLN A 109 -19.78 -1.31 -1.93
CA GLN A 109 -20.48 -0.70 -0.80
C GLN A 109 -19.59 -0.43 0.43
N HIS A 110 -18.69 -1.36 0.78
CA HIS A 110 -17.83 -1.24 1.97
C HIS A 110 -16.47 -0.67 1.57
N LEU A 111 -16.11 0.47 2.16
CA LEU A 111 -14.86 1.20 1.91
C LEU A 111 -14.07 1.25 3.20
N ALA A 112 -12.77 0.96 3.14
CA ALA A 112 -11.86 1.15 4.26
C ALA A 112 -10.90 2.30 3.96
N VAL A 113 -10.69 3.17 4.94
CA VAL A 113 -9.81 4.34 4.81
C VAL A 113 -8.75 4.28 5.90
N ASP A 114 -7.51 4.36 5.47
CA ASP A 114 -6.34 4.38 6.32
C ASP A 114 -5.20 5.13 5.62
N GLU A 115 -4.18 5.51 6.39
CA GLU A 115 -2.93 5.99 5.82
C GLU A 115 -2.08 4.83 5.28
N ARG A 116 -1.38 5.11 4.18
CA ARG A 116 -0.22 4.32 3.79
C ARG A 116 1.04 5.14 3.93
N MET A 117 2.01 4.58 4.64
CA MET A 117 3.35 5.18 4.73
C MET A 117 4.23 4.71 3.58
N VAL A 118 4.58 5.63 2.68
CA VAL A 118 5.63 5.39 1.69
C VAL A 118 6.96 5.85 2.29
N LEU A 119 7.81 4.87 2.65
CA LEU A 119 9.12 5.17 3.25
C LEU A 119 9.96 6.04 2.31
N THR A 120 10.29 7.25 2.77
CA THR A 120 11.22 8.15 2.08
C THR A 120 12.20 8.73 3.08
N LYS A 121 13.43 8.99 2.62
CA LYS A 121 14.45 9.70 3.41
C LYS A 121 14.33 11.23 3.26
N ALA A 122 13.34 11.71 2.50
CA ALA A 122 13.08 13.12 2.27
C ALA A 122 12.14 13.69 3.36
N ARG A 123 12.34 14.96 3.73
CA ARG A 123 11.47 15.68 4.68
C ARG A 123 10.28 16.27 3.93
N LEU A 124 9.05 15.98 4.38
CA LEU A 124 7.80 16.45 3.76
C LEU A 124 6.78 16.83 4.84
N SER A 125 5.87 17.76 4.53
CA SER A 125 4.77 18.23 5.39
C SER A 125 3.47 18.25 4.60
N ILE A 126 2.51 17.36 4.90
CA ILE A 126 1.28 17.21 4.09
C ILE A 126 0.06 16.91 4.98
N LYS A 127 -1.07 17.58 4.71
CA LYS A 127 -2.45 17.23 5.12
C LYS A 127 -3.38 17.42 3.93
N GLN A 128 -4.44 16.62 3.81
CA GLN A 128 -5.38 16.64 2.68
C GLN A 128 -6.83 16.57 3.17
N TYR A 129 -7.71 17.33 2.49
CA TYR A 129 -9.17 17.32 2.62
C TYR A 129 -9.80 16.86 1.29
N MET A 130 -10.94 16.16 1.35
CA MET A 130 -11.66 15.65 0.17
C MET A 130 -13.14 16.04 0.23
N LYS A 131 -13.71 16.41 -0.92
CA LYS A 131 -15.09 16.91 -1.09
C LYS A 131 -16.00 15.83 -1.71
N ALA A 132 -17.26 15.82 -1.30
CA ALA A 132 -18.27 14.78 -1.45
C ALA A 132 -18.73 14.45 -2.89
N LYS A 133 -19.26 13.22 -3.05
CA LYS A 133 -20.26 12.75 -4.04
C LYS A 133 -21.18 11.70 -3.36
N PRO A 134 -22.42 11.44 -3.81
CA PRO A 134 -23.41 10.74 -3.00
C PRO A 134 -23.62 9.23 -3.30
N THR A 135 -24.24 8.56 -2.31
CA THR A 135 -25.04 7.31 -2.24
C THR A 135 -24.41 5.98 -1.76
N ASN A 136 -24.99 5.46 -0.66
CA ASN A 136 -24.95 4.09 -0.09
C ASN A 136 -23.59 3.43 0.18
N TYR A 137 -22.59 4.18 0.64
CA TYR A 137 -21.31 3.60 1.08
C TYR A 137 -21.22 3.51 2.60
N ILE A 138 -20.60 2.42 3.07
CA ILE A 138 -20.19 2.23 4.46
C ILE A 138 -18.68 2.44 4.52
N VAL A 139 -18.24 3.45 5.26
CA VAL A 139 -16.84 3.83 5.43
C VAL A 139 -16.31 3.34 6.77
N TYR A 140 -15.33 2.45 6.73
CA TYR A 140 -14.58 1.97 7.87
C TYR A 140 -13.31 2.79 8.06
N THR A 141 -13.06 3.30 9.26
CA THR A 141 -11.91 4.19 9.52
C THR A 141 -11.17 3.85 10.80
N ASP A 142 -9.84 3.98 10.80
CA ASP A 142 -9.07 3.90 12.04
C ASP A 142 -9.29 5.13 12.95
N ASN A 143 -8.86 5.00 14.21
CA ASN A 143 -8.98 5.95 15.30
C ASN A 143 -8.49 7.36 14.98
N PHE A 144 -7.55 7.53 14.05
CA PHE A 144 -7.08 8.84 13.63
C PHE A 144 -8.19 9.66 12.95
N TYR A 145 -8.98 9.01 12.09
CA TYR A 145 -10.04 9.65 11.31
C TYR A 145 -11.41 9.61 12.00
N THR A 146 -11.63 8.66 12.92
CA THR A 146 -12.92 8.53 13.61
C THR A 146 -13.19 9.73 14.52
N SER A 147 -14.26 10.48 14.24
CA SER A 147 -14.79 11.48 15.17
C SER A 147 -16.31 11.53 15.14
N PRO A 148 -16.98 11.76 16.29
CA PRO A 148 -18.44 11.87 16.34
C PRO A 148 -18.98 12.96 15.41
N VAL A 149 -18.29 14.10 15.32
CA VAL A 149 -18.68 15.23 14.46
C VAL A 149 -18.60 14.83 12.98
N LEU A 150 -17.49 14.19 12.56
CA LEU A 150 -17.35 13.72 11.18
C LEU A 150 -18.41 12.69 10.83
N PHE A 151 -18.69 11.73 11.72
CA PHE A 151 -19.66 10.67 11.45
C PHE A 151 -21.09 11.21 11.34
N LYS A 152 -21.48 12.17 12.19
CA LYS A 152 -22.76 12.89 12.04
C LYS A 152 -22.83 13.64 10.70
N HIS A 153 -21.75 14.30 10.28
CA HIS A 153 -21.71 15.01 9.00
C HIS A 153 -21.78 14.07 7.79
N LEU A 154 -21.05 12.95 7.81
CA LEU A 154 -21.07 11.94 6.76
C LEU A 154 -22.45 11.29 6.65
N ARG A 155 -23.10 11.03 7.79
CA ARG A 155 -24.48 10.52 7.83
C ARG A 155 -25.48 11.46 7.16
N GLN A 156 -25.37 12.77 7.37
CA GLN A 156 -26.17 13.78 6.66
C GLN A 156 -25.92 13.79 5.14
N GLN A 157 -24.74 13.37 4.70
CA GLN A 157 -24.39 13.22 3.29
C GLN A 157 -24.78 11.85 2.70
N GLY A 158 -25.45 10.99 3.49
CA GLY A 158 -25.88 9.65 3.06
C GLY A 158 -24.77 8.59 3.13
N PHE A 159 -23.71 8.85 3.89
CA PHE A 159 -22.65 7.88 4.17
C PHE A 159 -22.82 7.24 5.52
N ASP A 160 -22.66 5.93 5.52
CA ASP A 160 -22.56 5.16 6.73
C ASP A 160 -21.12 4.99 7.16
N THR A 161 -20.91 4.89 8.47
CA THR A 161 -19.57 4.92 9.04
C THR A 161 -19.42 3.95 10.20
N CYS A 162 -18.22 3.40 10.34
CA CYS A 162 -17.82 2.59 11.48
C CYS A 162 -16.31 2.77 11.73
N GLY A 163 -15.89 2.98 12.96
CA GLY A 163 -14.47 3.15 13.22
C GLY A 163 -14.11 2.98 14.67
N THR A 164 -12.85 2.65 14.91
CA THR A 164 -12.28 2.63 16.27
C THR A 164 -12.08 4.06 16.75
N TYR A 165 -12.06 4.32 18.05
CA TYR A 165 -11.66 5.63 18.59
C TYR A 165 -10.86 5.49 19.88
N ARG A 166 -10.02 6.49 20.18
CA ARG A 166 -9.25 6.55 21.42
C ARG A 166 -10.08 7.09 22.57
N GLN A 167 -9.87 6.58 23.78
CA GLN A 167 -10.50 7.11 24.99
C GLN A 167 -10.25 8.63 25.11
N GLY A 168 -11.25 9.38 25.59
CA GLY A 168 -11.17 10.83 25.69
C GLY A 168 -11.39 11.59 24.37
N ARG A 169 -11.81 10.91 23.29
CA ARG A 169 -12.20 11.60 22.05
C ARG A 169 -13.37 12.55 22.32
N VAL A 170 -13.20 13.81 21.90
CA VAL A 170 -14.23 14.85 22.03
C VAL A 170 -15.53 14.42 21.35
N GLY A 171 -16.65 14.60 22.04
CA GLY A 171 -17.98 14.21 21.58
C GLY A 171 -18.42 12.78 21.91
N VAL A 172 -17.58 11.99 22.59
CA VAL A 172 -17.98 10.67 23.13
C VAL A 172 -18.67 10.86 24.49
N PRO A 173 -19.83 10.22 24.75
CA PRO A 173 -20.52 10.33 26.02
C PRO A 173 -19.67 9.92 27.24
N PRO A 174 -19.62 10.73 28.32
CA PRO A 174 -18.78 10.46 29.50
C PRO A 174 -18.95 9.08 30.18
N PRO A 175 -20.15 8.47 30.26
CA PRO A 175 -20.31 7.20 30.97
C PRO A 175 -19.56 6.02 30.33
N LEU A 176 -19.11 6.13 29.07
CA LEU A 176 -18.26 5.12 28.43
C LEU A 176 -16.80 5.17 28.89
N ASN A 177 -16.37 6.25 29.52
CA ASN A 177 -15.01 6.37 30.04
C ASN A 177 -14.79 5.56 31.32
N MET A 178 -15.87 5.04 31.93
CA MET A 178 -15.79 4.24 33.16
C MET A 178 -15.09 2.89 32.91
N PRO A 179 -14.34 2.37 33.90
CA PRO A 179 -13.83 1.00 33.86
C PRO A 179 -14.96 0.01 33.63
N SER A 180 -14.69 -1.04 32.85
CA SER A 180 -15.66 -2.10 32.56
C SER A 180 -15.00 -3.46 32.79
N PRO A 181 -15.74 -4.46 33.31
CA PRO A 181 -15.20 -5.80 33.52
C PRO A 181 -14.67 -6.41 32.21
N LYS A 182 -13.74 -7.36 32.30
CA LYS A 182 -13.33 -8.16 31.13
C LYS A 182 -14.54 -8.89 30.53
N SER A 183 -14.51 -9.10 29.22
CA SER A 183 -15.55 -9.77 28.46
C SER A 183 -16.93 -9.09 28.50
N SER A 184 -16.97 -7.80 28.86
CA SER A 184 -18.21 -7.01 28.92
C SER A 184 -18.36 -6.08 27.72
N ILE A 185 -19.62 -5.78 27.39
CA ILE A 185 -20.00 -4.79 26.37
C ILE A 185 -20.74 -3.66 27.09
N ARG A 186 -20.25 -2.43 26.94
CA ARG A 186 -20.93 -1.20 27.34
C ARG A 186 -21.24 -0.40 26.09
N TRP A 187 -22.44 0.16 26.00
CA TRP A 187 -22.84 0.92 24.81
C TRP A 187 -23.74 2.08 25.18
N ILE A 188 -23.72 3.12 24.34
CA ILE A 188 -24.61 4.27 24.42
C ILE A 188 -24.99 4.64 22.99
N ARG A 189 -26.27 4.94 22.77
CA ARG A 189 -26.75 5.50 21.50
C ARG A 189 -27.09 6.98 21.72
N ASP A 190 -26.42 7.84 20.96
CA ASP A 190 -26.64 9.30 20.94
C ASP A 190 -27.11 9.69 19.53
N GLY A 191 -28.43 9.82 19.38
CA GLY A 191 -29.06 10.00 18.07
C GLY A 191 -28.73 8.84 17.12
N GLU A 192 -28.12 9.17 15.98
CA GLU A 192 -27.72 8.21 14.96
C GLU A 192 -26.41 7.48 15.27
N LEU A 193 -25.63 7.95 16.24
CA LEU A 193 -24.37 7.32 16.61
C LEU A 193 -24.58 6.24 17.67
N LEU A 194 -24.04 5.06 17.39
CA LEU A 194 -23.81 4.02 18.37
C LEU A 194 -22.35 4.04 18.81
N PHE A 195 -22.14 4.19 20.11
CA PHE A 195 -20.84 4.00 20.74
C PHE A 195 -20.83 2.66 21.46
N VAL A 196 -19.81 1.85 21.20
CA VAL A 196 -19.61 0.55 21.86
C VAL A 196 -18.21 0.52 22.45
N LYS A 197 -18.13 0.15 23.72
CA LYS A 197 -16.91 -0.19 24.42
C LYS A 197 -16.96 -1.68 24.76
N TRP A 198 -15.99 -2.42 24.25
CA TRP A 198 -15.87 -3.85 24.46
C TRP A 198 -14.54 -4.18 25.12
N MET A 199 -14.61 -4.97 26.18
CA MET A 199 -13.44 -5.39 26.93
C MET A 199 -13.09 -6.83 26.54
N ASP A 200 -12.04 -7.03 25.76
CA ASP A 200 -11.45 -8.35 25.55
C ASP A 200 -10.16 -8.48 26.40
N THR A 201 -9.02 -8.74 25.78
CA THR A 201 -7.70 -8.62 26.43
C THR A 201 -7.35 -7.16 26.69
N ARG A 202 -7.77 -6.28 25.78
CA ARG A 202 -7.67 -4.83 25.86
C ARG A 202 -9.02 -4.20 25.53
N GLU A 203 -9.19 -2.95 25.93
CA GLU A 203 -10.36 -2.16 25.54
C GLU A 203 -10.37 -1.93 24.03
N VAL A 204 -11.52 -2.17 23.39
CA VAL A 204 -11.83 -1.77 22.02
C VAL A 204 -13.03 -0.85 22.06
N SER A 205 -12.84 0.37 21.57
CA SER A 205 -13.87 1.41 21.54
C SER A 205 -14.23 1.72 20.08
N MET A 206 -15.52 1.61 19.74
CA MET A 206 -16.08 1.69 18.39
C MET A 206 -17.18 2.74 18.31
N CYS A 207 -17.18 3.54 17.27
CA CYS A 207 -18.28 4.44 16.89
C CYS A 207 -18.87 3.95 15.57
N SER A 208 -20.19 3.95 15.42
CA SER A 208 -20.87 3.41 14.24
C SER A 208 -22.22 4.08 13.99
N THR A 209 -22.59 4.31 12.73
CA THR A 209 -23.93 4.80 12.34
C THR A 209 -24.89 3.68 11.90
N ILE A 210 -24.40 2.45 11.69
CA ILE A 210 -25.18 1.38 11.06
C ILE A 210 -25.45 0.15 11.92
N HIS A 211 -24.47 -0.24 12.74
CA HIS A 211 -24.53 -1.53 13.40
C HIS A 211 -25.52 -1.52 14.58
N PRO A 212 -26.22 -2.64 14.84
CA PRO A 212 -26.76 -2.91 16.16
C PRO A 212 -25.63 -3.17 17.17
N VAL A 213 -25.94 -3.12 18.46
CA VAL A 213 -24.97 -3.44 19.53
C VAL A 213 -24.45 -4.87 19.37
N TYR A 214 -25.35 -5.81 19.11
CA TYR A 214 -25.07 -7.23 19.05
C TYR A 214 -26.04 -7.94 18.11
N ALA A 215 -25.53 -8.82 17.26
CA ALA A 215 -26.30 -9.62 16.30
C ALA A 215 -26.02 -11.13 16.39
N GLY A 216 -25.52 -11.61 17.55
CA GLY A 216 -25.33 -13.04 17.80
C GLY A 216 -23.91 -13.59 17.60
N ASP A 217 -22.92 -12.75 17.32
CA ASP A 217 -21.55 -13.20 17.06
C ASP A 217 -20.72 -13.35 18.34
N SER A 218 -19.83 -14.34 18.43
CA SER A 218 -19.05 -14.60 19.63
C SER A 218 -17.60 -14.99 19.31
N VAL A 219 -16.70 -14.71 20.25
CA VAL A 219 -15.29 -15.09 20.17
C VAL A 219 -14.92 -16.03 21.32
N GLN A 220 -14.05 -16.99 21.02
CA GLN A 220 -13.49 -17.90 22.01
C GLN A 220 -12.38 -17.19 22.77
N CYS A 221 -12.56 -17.01 24.08
CA CYS A 221 -11.62 -16.30 24.94
C CYS A 221 -11.19 -17.18 26.11
N TRP A 222 -9.87 -17.27 26.33
CA TRP A 222 -9.31 -18.01 27.46
C TRP A 222 -9.46 -17.20 28.75
N GLN A 223 -10.31 -17.68 29.65
CA GLN A 223 -10.56 -17.05 30.95
C GLN A 223 -10.11 -17.96 32.08
N LYS A 224 -9.56 -17.36 33.14
CA LYS A 224 -9.29 -18.09 34.39
C LYS A 224 -10.57 -18.11 35.21
N SER A 225 -11.07 -19.31 35.51
CA SER A 225 -12.17 -19.49 36.46
C SER A 225 -11.71 -19.12 37.88
N PRO A 226 -12.65 -18.85 38.80
CA PRO A 226 -12.32 -18.58 40.21
C PRO A 226 -11.43 -19.67 40.84
N ASP A 227 -11.57 -20.92 40.38
CA ASP A 227 -10.77 -22.07 40.82
C ASP A 227 -9.36 -22.15 40.19
N GLY A 228 -8.93 -21.11 39.48
CA GLY A 228 -7.60 -21.02 38.85
C GLY A 228 -7.44 -21.79 37.54
N LYS A 229 -8.45 -22.53 37.08
CA LYS A 229 -8.41 -23.27 35.80
C LYS A 229 -8.63 -22.34 34.62
N VAL A 230 -7.82 -22.49 33.58
CA VAL A 230 -8.00 -21.76 32.31
C VAL A 230 -9.02 -22.52 31.46
N GLN A 231 -10.13 -21.87 31.11
CA GLN A 231 -11.19 -22.42 30.29
C GLN A 231 -11.40 -21.55 29.05
N ASN A 232 -11.77 -22.19 27.94
CA ASN A 232 -12.12 -21.49 26.72
C ASN A 232 -13.63 -21.21 26.74
N VAL A 233 -14.01 -19.93 26.81
CA VAL A 233 -15.40 -19.49 26.98
C VAL A 233 -15.81 -18.63 25.78
N ALA A 234 -17.00 -18.90 25.25
CA ALA A 234 -17.61 -18.06 24.22
C ALA A 234 -18.07 -16.73 24.83
N VAL A 235 -17.47 -15.62 24.38
CA VAL A 235 -17.79 -14.26 24.80
C VAL A 235 -18.48 -13.52 23.66
N PRO A 236 -19.59 -12.80 23.92
CA PRO A 236 -20.25 -12.01 22.89
C PRO A 236 -19.30 -10.95 22.33
N ARG A 237 -19.22 -10.87 21.00
CA ARG A 237 -18.47 -9.85 20.28
C ARG A 237 -19.45 -8.85 19.65
N PRO A 238 -19.27 -7.53 19.84
CA PRO A 238 -20.13 -6.56 19.19
C PRO A 238 -20.06 -6.65 17.67
N THR A 239 -21.21 -6.48 17.00
CA THR A 239 -21.31 -6.56 15.53
C THR A 239 -20.37 -5.58 14.84
N ALA A 240 -20.26 -4.36 15.37
CA ALA A 240 -19.36 -3.35 14.83
C ALA A 240 -17.89 -3.79 14.80
N VAL A 241 -17.43 -4.56 15.79
CA VAL A 241 -16.04 -5.07 15.86
C VAL A 241 -15.81 -6.13 14.79
N THR A 242 -16.77 -7.04 14.61
CA THR A 242 -16.70 -8.10 13.61
C THR A 242 -16.62 -7.52 12.20
N GLU A 243 -17.54 -6.62 11.86
CA GLU A 243 -17.58 -6.01 10.53
C GLU A 243 -16.37 -5.10 10.30
N TYR A 244 -15.94 -4.34 11.31
CA TYR A 244 -14.72 -3.54 11.22
C TYR A 244 -13.51 -4.41 10.86
N ASN A 245 -13.26 -5.50 11.60
CA ASN A 245 -12.12 -6.39 11.32
C ASN A 245 -12.21 -7.02 9.93
N LYS A 246 -13.42 -7.36 9.47
CA LYS A 246 -13.64 -7.92 8.13
C LYS A 246 -13.27 -6.94 7.01
N TYR A 247 -13.65 -5.68 7.14
CA TYR A 247 -13.50 -4.70 6.05
C TYR A 247 -12.21 -3.87 6.15
N MET A 248 -11.73 -3.55 7.36
CA MET A 248 -10.43 -2.88 7.53
C MET A 248 -9.25 -3.75 7.13
N GLY A 249 -9.37 -5.08 7.24
CA GLY A 249 -8.31 -6.00 6.78
C GLY A 249 -7.97 -5.87 5.28
N GLY A 250 -8.82 -5.23 4.48
CA GLY A 250 -8.50 -4.88 3.09
C GLY A 250 -7.35 -3.89 2.97
N VAL A 251 -7.21 -2.94 3.91
CA VAL A 251 -6.09 -2.01 3.98
C VAL A 251 -4.81 -2.76 4.29
N ASP A 252 -4.82 -3.57 5.36
CA ASP A 252 -3.66 -4.39 5.76
C ASP A 252 -3.21 -5.34 4.64
N THR A 253 -4.18 -5.96 3.95
CA THR A 253 -3.90 -6.82 2.80
C THR A 253 -3.25 -6.02 1.68
N SER A 254 -3.73 -4.82 1.40
CA SER A 254 -3.12 -3.91 0.45
C SER A 254 -1.69 -3.57 0.89
N ASP A 255 -1.46 -3.19 2.14
CA ASP A 255 -0.13 -2.86 2.63
C ASP A 255 0.84 -4.04 2.58
N GLN A 256 0.39 -5.24 2.90
CA GLN A 256 1.17 -6.47 2.76
C GLN A 256 1.54 -6.75 1.29
N ILE A 257 0.59 -6.54 0.37
CA ILE A 257 0.80 -6.63 -1.07
C ILE A 257 1.93 -5.67 -1.48
N PHE A 258 1.90 -4.41 -1.07
CA PHE A 258 2.97 -3.47 -1.39
C PHE A 258 4.30 -3.85 -0.70
N GLY A 259 4.28 -4.27 0.57
CA GLY A 259 5.50 -4.62 1.31
C GLY A 259 6.27 -5.83 0.74
N THR A 260 5.57 -6.80 0.16
CA THR A 260 6.18 -8.07 -0.29
C THR A 260 6.68 -8.05 -1.74
N HIS A 261 6.09 -7.22 -2.61
CA HIS A 261 6.39 -7.22 -4.05
C HIS A 261 6.58 -5.81 -4.62
N SER A 262 7.00 -4.84 -3.80
CA SER A 262 7.26 -3.49 -4.27
C SER A 262 8.49 -3.42 -5.17
N ILE A 263 8.40 -2.66 -6.25
CA ILE A 263 9.51 -2.32 -7.13
C ILE A 263 10.40 -1.19 -6.55
N HIS A 264 10.14 -0.75 -5.33
CA HIS A 264 10.77 0.41 -4.71
C HIS A 264 12.30 0.25 -4.62
N ARG A 265 13.01 1.23 -5.16
CA ARG A 265 14.47 1.36 -5.07
C ARG A 265 14.83 2.56 -4.22
N LYS A 266 15.75 2.34 -3.27
CA LYS A 266 16.25 3.39 -2.37
C LYS A 266 16.70 4.61 -3.16
N THR A 267 16.07 5.74 -2.90
CA THR A 267 16.40 7.04 -3.50
C THR A 267 16.33 8.14 -2.46
N LYS A 268 17.08 9.22 -2.67
CA LYS A 268 17.02 10.44 -1.84
C LYS A 268 16.01 11.47 -2.39
N ARG A 269 15.49 11.28 -3.61
CA ARG A 269 14.54 12.19 -4.25
C ARG A 269 13.10 11.74 -3.97
N SER A 270 12.33 12.54 -3.23
CA SER A 270 10.92 12.27 -2.93
C SER A 270 10.07 12.08 -4.20
N SER A 271 10.33 12.85 -5.25
CA SER A 271 9.63 12.74 -6.53
C SER A 271 9.81 11.36 -7.17
N THR A 272 11.03 10.81 -7.13
CA THR A 272 11.31 9.47 -7.65
C THR A 272 10.70 8.38 -6.77
N THR A 273 10.66 8.56 -5.45
CA THR A 273 9.92 7.67 -4.55
C THR A 273 8.44 7.62 -4.91
N MET A 274 7.82 8.78 -5.14
CA MET A 274 6.42 8.86 -5.52
C MET A 274 6.16 8.23 -6.89
N PHE A 275 7.03 8.48 -7.88
CA PHE A 275 6.95 7.82 -9.19
C PHE A 275 6.89 6.29 -9.05
N GLN A 276 7.84 5.70 -8.32
CA GLN A 276 7.88 4.26 -8.11
C GLN A 276 6.62 3.75 -7.41
N HIS A 277 6.09 4.53 -6.44
CA HIS A 277 4.86 4.18 -5.76
C HIS A 277 3.63 4.22 -6.70
N LEU A 278 3.55 5.20 -7.60
CA LEU A 278 2.46 5.29 -8.58
C LEU A 278 2.51 4.14 -9.59
N VAL A 279 3.70 3.68 -9.98
CA VAL A 279 3.86 2.46 -10.79
C VAL A 279 3.40 1.22 -10.00
N ASP A 280 3.81 1.07 -8.73
CA ASP A 280 3.34 -0.04 -7.87
C ASP A 280 1.80 -0.05 -7.74
N ILE A 281 1.17 1.13 -7.63
CA ILE A 281 -0.30 1.28 -7.64
C ILE A 281 -0.89 0.77 -8.95
N ALA A 282 -0.37 1.23 -10.09
CA ALA A 282 -0.85 0.81 -11.40
C ALA A 282 -0.70 -0.70 -11.62
N VAL A 283 0.44 -1.30 -11.24
CA VAL A 283 0.67 -2.74 -11.33
C VAL A 283 -0.32 -3.50 -10.45
N THR A 284 -0.54 -3.03 -9.22
CA THR A 284 -1.45 -3.68 -8.27
C THR A 284 -2.90 -3.59 -8.74
N ASN A 285 -3.35 -2.41 -9.19
CA ASN A 285 -4.70 -2.24 -9.74
C ASN A 285 -4.90 -3.07 -11.00
N SER A 286 -3.88 -3.17 -11.86
CA SER A 286 -3.92 -4.04 -13.04
C SER A 286 -4.08 -5.51 -12.67
N PHE A 287 -3.39 -5.97 -11.62
CA PHE A 287 -3.55 -7.33 -11.11
C PHE A 287 -4.95 -7.58 -10.54
N VAL A 288 -5.52 -6.61 -9.81
CA VAL A 288 -6.90 -6.70 -9.29
C VAL A 288 -7.90 -6.81 -10.43
N ILE A 289 -7.78 -5.98 -11.47
CA ILE A 289 -8.64 -6.03 -12.67
C ILE A 289 -8.47 -7.38 -13.38
N HIS A 290 -7.24 -7.86 -13.55
CA HIS A 290 -6.98 -9.18 -14.14
C HIS A 290 -7.66 -10.30 -13.35
N LYS A 291 -7.59 -10.29 -12.01
CA LYS A 291 -8.28 -11.29 -11.18
C LYS A 291 -9.79 -11.27 -11.37
N ASP A 292 -10.40 -10.09 -11.43
CA ASP A 292 -11.83 -9.92 -11.65
C ASP A 292 -12.28 -10.42 -13.04
N GLN A 293 -11.49 -10.09 -14.07
CA GLN A 293 -11.66 -10.60 -15.42
C GLN A 293 -11.54 -12.14 -15.49
N CYS A 294 -10.57 -12.73 -14.79
CA CYS A 294 -10.45 -14.19 -14.70
C CYS A 294 -11.68 -14.84 -14.07
N VAL A 295 -12.24 -14.26 -13.00
CA VAL A 295 -13.47 -14.77 -12.37
C VAL A 295 -14.63 -14.72 -13.35
N THR A 296 -14.82 -13.57 -14.01
CA THR A 296 -15.90 -13.36 -14.97
C THR A 296 -15.79 -14.33 -16.16
N MET A 297 -14.58 -14.55 -16.67
CA MET A 297 -14.30 -15.49 -17.77
C MET A 297 -14.15 -16.95 -17.33
N ARG A 298 -14.33 -17.27 -16.04
CA ARG A 298 -14.12 -18.62 -15.46
C ARG A 298 -12.73 -19.23 -15.77
N ARG A 299 -11.69 -18.39 -15.75
CA ARG A 299 -10.29 -18.79 -15.95
C ARG A 299 -9.53 -18.89 -14.62
N LYS A 300 -8.50 -19.72 -14.58
CA LYS A 300 -7.60 -19.82 -13.42
C LYS A 300 -6.88 -18.50 -13.22
N GLN A 301 -6.91 -17.98 -11.99
CA GLN A 301 -6.19 -16.77 -11.62
C GLN A 301 -4.68 -17.04 -11.56
N LYS A 302 -3.89 -16.13 -12.14
CA LYS A 302 -2.43 -16.14 -12.01
C LYS A 302 -2.01 -15.72 -10.61
N THR A 303 -0.86 -16.22 -10.15
CA THR A 303 -0.19 -15.65 -8.98
C THR A 303 0.29 -14.23 -9.32
N ARG A 304 0.50 -13.40 -8.31
CA ARG A 304 0.96 -12.02 -8.55
C ARG A 304 2.35 -11.98 -9.16
N GLN A 305 3.25 -12.88 -8.74
CA GLN A 305 4.59 -13.00 -9.30
C GLN A 305 4.52 -13.30 -10.81
N ASN A 306 3.79 -14.34 -11.23
CA ASN A 306 3.66 -14.67 -12.64
C ASN A 306 3.04 -13.52 -13.44
N PHE A 307 2.05 -12.82 -12.87
CA PHE A 307 1.47 -11.64 -13.51
C PHE A 307 2.50 -10.51 -13.70
N GLN A 308 3.37 -10.26 -12.72
CA GLN A 308 4.42 -9.24 -12.83
C GLN A 308 5.51 -9.63 -13.83
N GLU A 309 5.91 -10.91 -13.85
CA GLU A 309 6.89 -11.44 -14.80
C GLU A 309 6.37 -11.36 -16.24
N GLU A 310 5.11 -11.75 -16.45
CA GLU A 310 4.43 -11.62 -17.74
C GLU A 310 4.27 -10.16 -18.16
N LEU A 311 3.87 -9.26 -17.24
CA LEU A 311 3.78 -7.83 -17.52
C LEU A 311 5.15 -7.27 -17.93
N ALA A 312 6.21 -7.63 -17.21
CA ALA A 312 7.57 -7.20 -17.54
C ALA A 312 8.00 -7.73 -18.91
N ALA A 313 7.73 -9.00 -19.23
CA ALA A 313 8.03 -9.58 -20.53
C ALA A 313 7.31 -8.85 -21.67
N HIS A 314 6.01 -8.55 -21.52
CA HIS A 314 5.25 -7.79 -22.51
C HIS A 314 5.78 -6.37 -22.70
N LEU A 315 6.07 -5.65 -21.60
CA LEU A 315 6.63 -4.30 -21.67
C LEU A 315 8.03 -4.25 -22.32
N LEU A 316 8.77 -5.36 -22.22
CA LEU A 316 10.08 -5.54 -22.84
C LEU A 316 10.00 -6.23 -24.22
N GLY A 317 8.81 -6.61 -24.69
CA GLY A 317 8.57 -7.33 -25.94
C GLY A 317 9.22 -8.72 -26.04
N ILE A 318 9.48 -9.38 -24.91
CA ILE A 318 10.14 -10.69 -24.84
C ILE A 318 9.09 -11.81 -24.85
N PRO A 319 9.34 -12.94 -25.53
CA PRO A 319 8.53 -14.14 -25.36
C PRO A 319 8.48 -14.57 -23.88
N PHE A 320 7.28 -14.67 -23.31
CA PHE A 320 7.07 -15.21 -21.97
C PHE A 320 6.82 -16.72 -22.06
N HIS A 321 7.71 -17.52 -21.48
CA HIS A 321 7.50 -18.95 -21.33
C HIS A 321 6.87 -19.23 -19.96
N ASP A 322 5.61 -19.67 -19.95
CA ASP A 322 4.81 -19.99 -18.75
C ASP A 322 5.30 -21.29 -18.04
N GLU A 323 6.36 -21.92 -18.54
CA GLU A 323 6.94 -23.12 -17.96
C GLU A 323 7.77 -22.73 -16.72
N PRO A 324 7.44 -23.26 -15.52
CA PRO A 324 8.36 -23.14 -14.41
C PRO A 324 9.67 -23.78 -14.83
N HIS A 325 10.75 -23.01 -14.89
CA HIS A 325 12.08 -23.60 -14.88
C HIS A 325 12.19 -24.44 -13.61
N LYS A 326 11.87 -25.73 -13.71
CA LYS A 326 12.42 -26.75 -12.83
C LYS A 326 13.92 -26.58 -13.03
N LYS A 327 14.57 -25.88 -12.09
CA LYS A 327 16.01 -25.99 -11.97
C LYS A 327 16.29 -27.50 -11.96
N PRO A 328 17.03 -28.07 -12.92
CA PRO A 328 17.55 -29.41 -12.73
C PRO A 328 18.25 -29.35 -11.37
N GLY A 329 17.98 -30.32 -10.50
CA GLY A 329 18.33 -30.29 -9.10
C GLY A 329 19.83 -30.10 -8.86
N GLU A 330 20.31 -28.87 -9.00
CA GLU A 330 21.48 -28.40 -8.31
C GLU A 330 21.06 -28.41 -6.86
N LYS A 331 21.47 -29.47 -6.17
CA LYS A 331 21.68 -29.43 -4.75
C LYS A 331 22.56 -28.21 -4.52
N LEU A 332 21.94 -27.07 -4.18
CA LEU A 332 22.58 -26.01 -3.44
C LEU A 332 22.96 -26.67 -2.12
N LEU A 333 24.09 -27.37 -2.14
CA LEU A 333 24.77 -27.77 -0.92
C LEU A 333 25.04 -26.45 -0.21
N PRO A 334 24.49 -26.22 0.99
CA PRO A 334 24.84 -25.04 1.74
C PRO A 334 26.36 -25.07 1.91
N VAL A 335 27.06 -24.16 1.23
CA VAL A 335 28.48 -23.94 1.45
C VAL A 335 28.59 -23.51 2.91
N PRO A 336 29.28 -24.27 3.78
CA PRO A 336 29.40 -23.89 5.17
C PRO A 336 30.24 -22.63 5.28
N CYS A 337 29.60 -21.46 5.35
CA CYS A 337 30.27 -20.22 5.75
C CYS A 337 30.40 -20.18 7.27
N SER A 338 31.10 -21.16 7.86
CA SER A 338 31.77 -21.06 9.17
C SER A 338 32.33 -22.43 9.54
N ASN A 339 33.64 -22.51 9.74
CA ASN A 339 34.26 -23.61 10.48
C ASN A 339 33.62 -23.72 11.87
N GLU A 340 33.50 -24.95 12.35
CA GLU A 340 33.05 -25.41 13.66
C GLU A 340 33.28 -24.40 14.80
N GLN A 341 32.24 -23.64 15.19
CA GLN A 341 32.32 -22.72 16.33
C GLN A 341 31.01 -22.69 17.11
N ALA A 342 31.15 -22.75 18.44
CA ALA A 342 30.05 -22.90 19.38
C ALA A 342 29.09 -21.69 19.34
N LYS A 343 27.77 -21.96 19.44
CA LYS A 343 26.70 -20.92 19.43
C LYS A 343 26.89 -19.84 20.50
N SER A 344 27.60 -20.12 21.60
CA SER A 344 27.87 -19.19 22.70
C SER A 344 28.75 -18.00 22.30
N GLU A 345 29.59 -18.14 21.27
CA GLU A 345 30.62 -17.15 20.93
C GLU A 345 30.15 -16.10 19.91
N ARG A 346 29.01 -16.34 19.24
CA ARG A 346 28.49 -15.42 18.20
C ARG A 346 27.91 -14.11 18.74
N ALA A 347 27.46 -14.08 20.00
CA ALA A 347 26.76 -12.93 20.57
C ALA A 347 27.68 -11.82 21.12
N SER A 348 28.97 -12.13 21.36
CA SER A 348 29.95 -11.25 22.00
C SER A 348 30.94 -10.60 21.01
N MET A 349 31.06 -11.14 19.81
CA MET A 349 31.95 -10.62 18.76
C MET A 349 31.51 -9.23 18.29
N GLY A 350 32.31 -8.20 18.59
CA GLY A 350 32.10 -6.82 18.13
C GLY A 350 31.57 -5.84 19.18
N ARG A 351 31.20 -6.29 20.40
CA ARG A 351 30.87 -5.38 21.49
C ARG A 351 32.13 -5.01 22.27
N ARG A 352 32.56 -3.76 22.16
CA ARG A 352 33.53 -3.19 23.10
C ARG A 352 32.86 -3.03 24.46
N ARG A 353 33.47 -3.56 25.52
CA ARG A 353 33.01 -3.31 26.90
C ARG A 353 33.29 -1.86 27.27
N CYS A 354 32.38 -1.25 28.02
CA CYS A 354 32.58 0.08 28.58
C CYS A 354 33.79 0.06 29.52
N LYS A 355 34.62 1.10 29.51
CA LYS A 355 35.75 1.21 30.45
C LYS A 355 35.33 1.71 31.85
N LEU A 356 34.07 2.10 32.02
CA LEU A 356 33.56 2.75 33.23
C LEU A 356 32.48 1.93 33.96
N CYS A 357 32.00 0.82 33.38
CA CYS A 357 31.07 -0.10 34.04
C CYS A 357 31.37 -1.56 33.67
#